data_AF-A0A645GIV4-F1
#
_entry.id   AF-A0A645GIV4-F1
#
_cell.length_a   1.000
_cell.length_b   1.000
_cell.length_c   1.000
_cell.angle_alpha   90.00
_cell.angle_beta   90.00
_cell.angle_gamma   90.00
#
_symmetry.space_group_name_H-M   'P 1'
#
loop_
_entity.id
_entity.type
_entity.pdbx_description
1 polymer ?
#
loop_
_entity_poly.entity_id
_entity_poly.type
_entity_poly.pdbx_seq_one_letter_code
_entity_poly.pdbx_strand_id
1 'polypeptide(L)'
;MTLNGVKLYQATLRNHPHDARGMLSYHRGGVGAYGYLAHAFADEEAVIRHIAEAEPEFLRLRCSVPQDALACGGLTIYGAECGRYPVSPTVIIEW
;
A
#
# COMPACT_ATOMS: atom_id res chain seq x y z
N MET A 1 -6.33 3.61 3.36
CA MET A 1 -5.25 4.36 2.70
C MET A 1 -5.67 5.81 2.61
N THR A 2 -4.80 6.73 3.03
CA THR A 2 -5.05 8.17 2.97
C THR A 2 -3.92 8.89 2.25
N LEU A 3 -4.22 10.00 1.58
CA LEU A 3 -3.27 10.92 0.97
C LEU A 3 -3.47 12.28 1.63
N ASN A 4 -2.42 12.84 2.22
CA ASN A 4 -2.47 14.11 2.97
C ASN A 4 -3.60 14.15 4.03
N GLY A 5 -3.91 12.99 4.61
CA GLY A 5 -4.97 12.84 5.62
C GLY A 5 -6.33 12.43 5.06
N VAL A 6 -6.56 12.53 3.75
CA VAL A 6 -7.86 12.20 3.15
C VAL A 6 -7.91 10.76 2.68
N LYS A 7 -9.01 10.08 3.03
CA LYS A 7 -9.27 8.68 2.66
C LYS A 7 -9.52 8.56 1.16
N LEU A 8 -8.58 7.91 0.48
CA LEU A 8 -8.69 7.58 -0.95
C LEU A 8 -9.25 6.18 -1.18
N TYR A 9 -8.87 5.23 -0.33
CA TYR A 9 -9.16 3.82 -0.58
C TYR A 9 -9.24 3.00 0.70
N GLN A 10 -10.16 2.05 0.72
CA GLN A 10 -10.29 1.03 1.76
C GLN A 10 -10.67 -0.30 1.13
N ALA A 11 -9.99 -1.36 1.56
CA ALA A 11 -10.33 -2.71 1.18
C ALA A 11 -9.99 -3.69 2.30
N THR A 12 -10.64 -4.84 2.27
CA THR A 12 -10.27 -6.00 3.09
C THR A 12 -9.18 -6.77 2.36
N LEU A 13 -8.02 -6.89 2.98
CA LEU A 13 -6.89 -7.65 2.46
C LEU A 13 -6.88 -9.05 3.08
N ARG A 14 -6.41 -10.03 2.30
CA ARG A 14 -6.14 -11.37 2.82
C ARG A 14 -4.83 -11.36 3.62
N ASN A 15 -4.72 -12.23 4.62
CA ASN A 15 -3.45 -12.47 5.30
C ASN A 15 -2.38 -12.90 4.29
N HIS A 16 -1.14 -12.47 4.53
CA HIS A 16 -0.03 -12.79 3.66
C HIS A 16 0.33 -14.29 3.80
N PRO A 17 0.27 -15.08 2.72
CA PRO A 17 0.72 -16.47 2.72
C PRO A 17 2.25 -16.60 2.77
N HIS A 18 2.71 -17.81 3.07
CA HIS A 18 4.12 -18.22 3.06
C HIS A 18 4.27 -19.46 2.19
N ASP A 19 4.78 -19.29 0.97
CA ASP A 19 5.02 -20.40 0.03
C ASP A 19 6.04 -19.99 -1.06
N ALA A 20 6.30 -20.90 -2.00
CA ALA A 20 7.28 -20.71 -3.08
C ALA A 20 7.02 -19.47 -3.96
N ARG A 21 5.80 -18.91 -3.98
CA ARG A 21 5.48 -17.69 -4.72
C ARG A 21 6.10 -16.44 -4.09
N GLY A 22 6.51 -16.50 -2.82
CA GLY A 22 7.27 -15.45 -2.13
C GLY A 22 8.77 -15.52 -2.37
N MET A 23 9.21 -15.89 -3.58
CA MET A 23 10.62 -16.15 -3.91
C MET A 23 11.56 -14.99 -3.56
N LEU A 24 11.10 -13.74 -3.72
CA LEU A 24 11.92 -12.57 -3.41
C LEU A 24 12.19 -12.46 -1.90
N SER A 25 11.22 -12.86 -1.07
CA SER A 25 11.43 -12.93 0.38
C SER A 25 12.50 -13.94 0.74
N TYR A 26 12.56 -15.11 0.09
CA TYR A 26 13.65 -16.07 0.30
C TYR A 26 15.00 -15.48 -0.08
N HIS A 27 15.09 -14.74 -1.19
CA HIS A 27 16.32 -14.09 -1.61
C HIS A 27 16.83 -13.06 -0.57
N ARG A 28 15.93 -12.48 0.23
CA ARG A 28 16.26 -11.55 1.33
C ARG A 28 16.34 -12.22 2.71
N GLY A 29 16.43 -13.55 2.77
CA GLY A 29 16.56 -14.32 4.01
C GLY A 29 15.26 -14.55 4.78
N GLY A 30 14.11 -14.19 4.20
CA GLY A 30 12.79 -14.53 4.71
C GLY A 30 12.35 -15.95 4.36
N VAL A 31 11.14 -16.32 4.77
CA VAL A 31 10.59 -17.68 4.62
C VAL A 31 9.41 -17.75 3.64
N GLY A 32 9.51 -17.04 2.52
CA GLY A 32 8.50 -17.10 1.45
C GLY A 32 7.22 -16.30 1.72
N ALA A 33 7.23 -15.38 2.69
CA ALA A 33 6.12 -14.46 2.95
C ALA A 33 5.85 -13.56 1.74
N TYR A 34 4.60 -13.36 1.31
CA TYR A 34 4.29 -12.38 0.25
C TYR A 34 2.90 -11.76 0.35
N GLY A 35 2.79 -10.51 -0.10
CA GLY A 35 1.52 -9.81 -0.25
C GLY A 35 0.86 -9.98 -1.62
N TYR A 36 -0.35 -9.45 -1.75
CA TYR A 36 -1.07 -9.36 -3.02
C TYR A 36 -0.87 -7.97 -3.62
N LEU A 37 -0.85 -7.88 -4.96
CA LEU A 37 -0.85 -6.59 -5.63
C LEU A 37 -2.20 -5.92 -5.40
N ALA A 38 -2.18 -4.76 -4.76
CA ALA A 38 -3.37 -3.97 -4.45
C ALA A 38 -3.33 -2.69 -5.30
N HIS A 39 -4.40 -2.45 -6.03
CA HIS A 39 -4.60 -1.22 -6.78
C HIS A 39 -5.63 -0.37 -6.06
N ALA A 40 -5.30 0.89 -5.84
CA ALA A 40 -6.17 1.88 -5.23
C ALA A 40 -6.36 3.01 -6.23
N PHE A 41 -7.59 3.26 -6.61
CA PHE A 41 -7.97 4.35 -7.51
C PHE A 41 -8.76 5.37 -6.70
N ALA A 42 -8.57 6.65 -7.02
CA ALA A 42 -9.31 7.75 -6.43
C ALA A 42 -9.83 8.64 -7.56
N ASP A 43 -11.06 9.14 -7.41
CA ASP A 43 -11.64 10.07 -8.37
C ASP A 43 -10.86 11.39 -8.39
N GLU A 44 -10.69 11.91 -9.61
CA GLU A 44 -9.95 13.13 -9.93
C GLU A 44 -10.38 14.31 -9.04
N GLU A 45 -11.67 14.50 -8.86
CA GLU A 45 -12.23 15.64 -8.12
C GLU A 45 -11.88 15.61 -6.61
N ALA A 46 -11.77 14.40 -6.03
CA ALA A 46 -11.40 14.21 -4.63
C ALA A 46 -9.88 14.38 -4.43
N VAL A 47 -9.08 14.01 -5.43
CA VAL A 47 -7.62 14.15 -5.41
C VAL A 47 -7.22 15.61 -5.61
N ILE A 48 -7.77 16.28 -6.63
CA ILE A 48 -7.43 17.68 -6.95
C ILE A 48 -7.75 18.61 -5.79
N ARG A 49 -8.93 18.47 -5.17
CA ARG A 49 -9.34 19.33 -4.05
C ARG A 49 -8.34 19.28 -2.90
N HIS A 50 -7.83 18.09 -2.60
CA HIS A 50 -6.96 17.89 -1.44
C HIS A 50 -5.48 18.04 -1.74
N ILE A 51 -5.06 17.90 -3.00
CA ILE A 51 -3.72 18.35 -3.43
C ILE A 51 -3.67 19.88 -3.42
N ALA A 52 -4.73 20.56 -3.87
CA ALA A 52 -4.79 22.03 -3.88
C ALA A 52 -4.81 22.64 -2.46
N GLU A 53 -5.39 21.93 -1.48
CA GLU A 53 -5.43 22.33 -0.08
C GLU A 53 -4.20 21.90 0.73
N ALA A 54 -3.36 21.02 0.19
CA ALA A 54 -2.16 20.55 0.87
C ALA A 54 -1.02 21.57 0.80
N GLU A 55 -0.17 21.59 1.83
CA GLU A 55 1.06 22.37 1.74
C GLU A 55 1.89 21.89 0.52
N PRO A 56 2.37 22.83 -0.31
CA PRO A 56 2.70 22.58 -1.72
C PRO A 56 3.88 21.65 -1.99
N GLU A 57 4.57 21.14 -0.97
CA GLU A 57 5.87 20.48 -1.17
C GLU A 57 5.83 18.95 -1.11
N PHE A 58 4.83 18.31 -0.48
CA PHE A 58 4.85 16.85 -0.30
C PHE A 58 3.48 16.16 -0.39
N LEU A 59 3.45 15.04 -1.11
CA LEU A 59 2.37 14.07 -1.07
C LEU A 59 2.67 12.99 -0.04
N ARG A 60 1.88 12.94 1.04
CA ARG A 60 2.01 11.95 2.11
C ARG A 60 0.97 10.85 1.96
N LEU A 61 1.40 9.71 1.42
CA LEU A 61 0.61 8.48 1.40
C LEU A 61 0.74 7.74 2.75
N ARG A 62 -0.39 7.44 3.39
CA ARG A 62 -0.46 6.61 4.59
C ARG A 62 -1.34 5.39 4.37
N CYS A 63 -0.76 4.22 4.60
CA CYS A 63 -1.50 2.96 4.66
C CYS A 63 -1.62 2.55 6.13
N SER A 64 -2.84 2.31 6.59
CA SER A 64 -3.13 1.95 7.98
C SER A 64 -4.22 0.91 8.03
N VAL A 65 -4.17 0.08 9.07
CA VAL A 65 -5.26 -0.80 9.48
C VAL A 65 -6.13 -0.04 10.47
N PRO A 66 -7.47 -0.08 10.35
CA PRO A 66 -8.37 0.50 11.36
C PRO A 66 -8.08 -0.01 12.77
N GLN A 67 -8.25 0.84 13.78
CA GLN A 67 -7.96 0.48 15.18
C GLN A 67 -8.88 -0.61 15.74
N ASP A 68 -10.09 -0.70 15.20
CA ASP A 68 -11.12 -1.69 15.53
C ASP A 68 -10.98 -3.00 14.75
N ALA A 69 -9.99 -3.12 13.86
CA ALA A 69 -9.74 -4.35 13.14
C ALA A 69 -9.09 -5.41 14.05
N LEU A 70 -9.47 -6.68 13.85
CA LEU A 70 -8.92 -7.83 14.59
C LEU A 70 -7.38 -7.89 14.54
N ALA A 71 -6.79 -7.55 13.40
CA ALA A 71 -5.35 -7.50 13.19
C ALA A 71 -4.82 -6.05 13.23
N CYS A 72 -5.07 -5.32 14.32
CA CYS A 72 -4.57 -3.95 14.48
C CYS A 72 -3.04 -3.89 14.29
N GLY A 73 -2.57 -2.98 13.43
CA GLY A 73 -1.16 -2.91 13.02
C GLY A 73 -0.70 -4.00 12.04
N GLY A 74 -1.58 -4.94 11.67
CA GLY A 74 -1.32 -6.06 10.76
C GLY A 74 -1.30 -5.64 9.29
N LEU A 75 -0.30 -4.86 8.88
CA LEU A 75 -0.04 -4.53 7.48
C LEU A 75 1.45 -4.61 7.18
N THR A 76 1.80 -5.37 6.15
CA THR A 76 3.16 -5.43 5.60
C THR A 76 3.12 -4.94 4.17
N ILE A 77 3.95 -3.95 3.87
CA ILE A 77 4.15 -3.45 2.51
C ILE A 77 5.49 -3.97 2.02
N TYR A 78 5.48 -4.61 0.85
CA TYR A 78 6.65 -5.16 0.21
C TYR A 78 7.16 -4.20 -0.88
N GLY A 79 8.48 -4.04 -0.98
CA GLY A 79 9.14 -3.37 -2.09
C GLY A 79 9.53 -4.35 -3.20
N ALA A 80 10.14 -3.85 -4.28
CA ALA A 80 10.51 -4.66 -5.45
C ALA A 80 11.43 -5.87 -5.14
N GLU A 81 12.07 -5.87 -3.98
CA GLU A 81 13.09 -6.85 -3.61
C GLU A 81 12.59 -7.89 -2.61
N CYS A 82 11.32 -7.87 -2.22
CA CYS A 82 10.75 -8.76 -1.21
C CYS A 82 9.30 -9.15 -1.56
N GLY A 83 8.83 -10.30 -1.11
CA GLY A 83 7.49 -10.80 -1.43
C GLY A 83 7.43 -11.56 -2.76
N ARG A 84 6.41 -11.24 -3.57
CA ARG A 84 6.07 -11.94 -4.82
C ARG A 84 6.29 -11.10 -6.07
N TYR A 85 6.09 -9.79 -5.98
CA TYR A 85 6.07 -8.90 -7.14
C TYR A 85 7.30 -8.01 -7.13
N PRO A 86 8.07 -7.94 -8.23
CA PRO A 86 9.28 -7.14 -8.32
C PRO A 86 8.96 -5.67 -8.60
N VAL A 87 8.04 -5.09 -7.85
CA VAL A 87 7.60 -3.69 -7.98
C VAL A 87 7.58 -3.01 -6.62
N SER A 88 8.06 -1.77 -6.57
CA SER A 88 7.95 -0.94 -5.38
C SER A 88 6.56 -0.33 -5.28
N PRO A 89 6.07 0.00 -4.06
CA PRO A 89 4.89 0.84 -3.90
C PRO A 89 5.05 2.11 -4.72
N THR A 90 4.09 2.37 -5.59
CA THR A 90 4.18 3.44 -6.58
C THR A 90 2.90 4.26 -6.52
N VAL A 91 3.05 5.58 -6.56
CA VAL A 91 1.95 6.54 -6.76
C VAL A 91 2.06 7.02 -8.19
N ILE A 92 0.97 6.88 -8.95
CA ILE A 92 0.87 7.35 -10.33
C ILE A 92 -0.08 8.53 -10.32
N ILE A 93 0.33 9.63 -10.96
CA ILE A 93 -0.49 10.84 -11.14
C ILE A 93 -0.55 11.10 -12.64
N GLU A 94 -1.75 11.04 -13.19
CA GLU A 94 -2.03 11.29 -14.60
C GLU A 94 -2.74 12.65 -14.71
N TRP A 95 -2.39 13.43 -15.73
CA TRP A 95 -2.94 14.77 -16.02
C TRP A 95 -3.36 14.84 -17.49
#